data_AF-A0A4U2EE87-F1
#
_entry.id   AF-A0A4U2EE87-F1
#
_cell.length_a   1.000
_cell.length_b   1.000
_cell.length_c   1.000
_cell.angle_alpha   90.00
_cell.angle_beta   90.00
_cell.angle_gamma   90.00
#
_symmetry.space_group_name_H-M   'P 1'
#
loop_
_entity.id
_entity.type
_entity.pdbx_description
1 polymer ?
#
loop_
_entity_poly.entity_id
_entity_poly.type
_entity_poly.pdbx_seq_one_letter_code
_entity_poly.pdbx_strand_id
1 'polypeptide(L)'
;MLNRISSFHNYQSVQNDLRRQENKIHHNQAQLASGKKLQSPSDDPLATHYLQNIGQQSEQLKQYSDAIVLVRNRLEHHEVLVSNTEGFADEAKRTVMEMINGALSPEDRLAKKREIQELSNNFLHLANSQDESGNYTFAGTKPKNQPFFRDNQGNVSYQGDDYQRKMRVASSFEMAMNDPGSKLFMEIDNPFGDYEPQYELEPASELLLERATNSAEDGSTYKVTFVDMQTGNYAYQLEKDGAVVAAEDFDPSTGIVYEGLNIQIKGQITKGDSITLEPR
;
A
#
# COMPACT_ATOMS: atom_id res chain seq x y z
N MET A 1 -20.70 23.21 -93.50
CA MET A 1 -21.90 22.71 -92.79
C MET A 1 -21.89 23.29 -91.38
N LEU A 2 -22.77 24.26 -91.11
CA LEU A 2 -22.92 24.88 -89.79
C LEU A 2 -23.83 23.99 -88.93
N ASN A 3 -23.25 23.29 -87.95
CA ASN A 3 -24.03 22.57 -86.95
C ASN A 3 -24.82 23.59 -86.12
N ARG A 4 -26.14 23.65 -86.34
CA ARG A 4 -27.06 24.32 -85.42
C ARG A 4 -27.18 23.44 -84.19
N ILE A 5 -26.35 23.72 -83.18
CA ILE A 5 -26.57 23.20 -81.84
C ILE A 5 -27.92 23.76 -81.37
N SER A 6 -28.86 22.87 -81.05
CA SER A 6 -30.21 23.23 -80.61
C SER A 6 -30.16 24.19 -79.42
N SER A 7 -30.87 25.32 -79.53
CA SER A 7 -31.08 26.31 -78.44
C SER A 7 -31.46 25.65 -77.11
N PHE A 8 -32.21 24.55 -77.17
CA PHE A 8 -32.64 23.76 -76.01
C PHE A 8 -31.46 23.12 -75.24
N HIS A 9 -30.45 22.58 -75.95
CA HIS A 9 -29.27 22.00 -75.31
C HIS A 9 -28.38 23.07 -74.64
N ASN A 10 -28.24 24.24 -75.28
CA ASN A 10 -27.52 25.37 -74.68
C ASN A 10 -28.23 25.89 -73.44
N TYR A 11 -29.55 26.05 -73.49
CA TYR A 11 -30.36 26.49 -72.35
C TYR A 11 -30.26 25.51 -71.17
N GLN A 12 -30.31 24.21 -71.42
CA GLN A 12 -30.21 23.18 -70.39
C GLN A 12 -28.80 23.07 -69.81
N SER A 13 -27.75 23.29 -70.61
CA SER A 13 -26.37 23.41 -70.12
C SER A 13 -26.23 24.60 -69.17
N VAL A 14 -26.72 25.79 -69.57
CA VAL A 14 -26.67 27.00 -68.75
C VAL A 14 -27.47 26.83 -67.46
N GLN A 15 -28.65 26.21 -67.50
CA GLN A 15 -29.42 25.91 -66.28
C GLN A 15 -28.68 24.95 -65.33
N ASN A 16 -28.02 23.92 -65.86
CA ASN A 16 -27.21 23.01 -65.04
C ASN A 16 -25.98 23.71 -64.46
N ASP A 17 -25.36 24.63 -65.20
CA ASP A 17 -24.25 25.46 -64.71
C ASP A 17 -24.69 26.42 -63.60
N LEU A 18 -25.83 27.08 -63.76
CA LEU A 18 -26.42 27.94 -62.72
C LEU A 18 -26.71 27.14 -61.44
N ARG A 19 -27.34 25.96 -61.55
CA ARG A 19 -27.57 25.07 -60.39
C ARG A 19 -26.27 24.62 -59.73
N ARG A 20 -25.22 24.33 -60.51
CA ARG A 20 -23.88 24.02 -59.98
C ARG A 20 -23.29 25.21 -59.22
N GLN A 21 -23.48 26.43 -59.70
CA GLN A 21 -23.03 27.65 -59.03
C GLN A 21 -23.81 27.95 -57.75
N GLU A 22 -25.14 27.83 -57.77
CA GLU A 22 -25.99 27.98 -56.58
C GLU A 22 -25.56 27.00 -55.48
N ASN A 23 -25.34 25.72 -55.82
CA ASN A 23 -24.84 24.73 -54.87
C ASN A 23 -23.47 25.09 -54.27
N LYS A 24 -22.54 25.64 -55.08
CA LYS A 24 -21.25 26.13 -54.59
C LYS A 24 -21.40 27.33 -53.66
N ILE A 25 -22.30 28.25 -53.97
CA ILE A 25 -22.60 29.41 -53.10
C ILE A 25 -23.16 28.92 -51.76
N HIS A 26 -24.14 28.03 -51.78
CA HIS A 26 -24.71 27.46 -50.56
C HIS A 26 -23.68 26.70 -49.72
N HIS A 27 -22.81 25.92 -50.37
CA HIS A 27 -21.73 25.21 -49.69
C HIS A 27 -20.73 26.19 -49.04
N ASN A 28 -20.32 27.24 -49.76
CA ASN A 28 -19.42 28.28 -49.21
C ASN A 28 -20.08 29.05 -48.05
N GLN A 29 -21.38 29.35 -48.16
CA GLN A 29 -22.15 29.95 -47.07
C GLN A 29 -22.17 29.04 -45.83
N ALA A 30 -22.33 27.72 -46.01
CA ALA A 30 -22.26 26.76 -44.91
C ALA A 30 -20.86 26.69 -44.28
N GLN A 31 -19.79 26.73 -45.08
CA GLN A 31 -18.41 26.82 -44.57
C GLN A 31 -18.16 28.12 -43.80
N LEU A 32 -18.65 29.26 -44.30
CA LEU A 32 -18.54 30.55 -43.62
C LEU A 32 -19.32 30.56 -42.30
N ALA A 33 -20.53 30.01 -42.30
CA ALA A 33 -21.38 29.97 -41.11
C ALA A 33 -20.81 29.03 -40.03
N SER A 34 -20.24 27.89 -40.42
CA SER A 34 -19.67 26.90 -39.50
C SER A 34 -18.20 27.16 -39.13
N GLY A 35 -17.49 27.97 -39.92
CA GLY A 35 -16.03 28.15 -39.83
C GLY A 35 -15.20 26.92 -40.23
N LYS A 36 -15.82 25.85 -40.74
CA LYS A 36 -15.15 24.59 -41.07
C LYS A 36 -14.88 24.48 -42.57
N LYS A 37 -13.66 24.10 -42.94
CA LYS A 37 -13.26 23.84 -44.33
C LYS A 37 -13.95 22.61 -44.94
N LEU A 38 -14.30 21.62 -44.14
CA LEU A 38 -14.99 20.39 -44.56
C LEU A 38 -16.35 20.34 -43.88
N GLN A 39 -17.42 20.20 -44.66
CA GLN A 39 -18.79 20.11 -44.17
C GLN A 39 -19.28 18.66 -44.13
N SER A 40 -18.85 17.86 -45.12
CA SER A 40 -19.22 16.46 -45.28
C SER A 40 -17.99 15.60 -45.57
N PRO A 41 -17.98 14.31 -45.15
CA PRO A 41 -16.95 13.36 -45.58
C PRO A 41 -16.79 13.26 -47.10
N SER A 42 -17.85 13.55 -47.86
CA SER A 42 -17.83 13.54 -49.33
C SER A 42 -17.02 14.69 -49.95
N ASP A 43 -16.71 15.75 -49.19
CA ASP A 43 -15.96 16.91 -49.68
C ASP A 43 -14.47 16.56 -49.90
N ASP A 44 -13.89 15.78 -48.98
CA ASP A 44 -12.54 15.21 -49.06
C ASP A 44 -12.42 13.99 -48.12
N PRO A 45 -12.54 12.76 -48.65
CA PRO A 45 -12.45 11.54 -47.84
C PRO A 45 -11.09 11.36 -47.14
N LEU A 46 -9.99 11.79 -47.77
CA LEU A 46 -8.64 11.63 -47.24
C LEU A 46 -8.41 12.59 -46.07
N ALA A 47 -8.77 13.87 -46.25
CA ALA A 47 -8.69 14.85 -45.17
C ALA A 47 -9.63 14.52 -44.02
N THR A 48 -10.80 13.94 -44.30
CA THR A 48 -11.74 13.47 -43.28
C THR A 48 -11.13 12.35 -42.41
N HIS A 49 -10.47 11.37 -43.02
CA HIS A 49 -9.76 10.32 -42.28
C HIS A 49 -8.65 10.90 -41.38
N TYR A 50 -7.88 11.87 -41.89
CA TYR A 50 -6.85 12.55 -41.09
C TYR A 50 -7.45 13.32 -39.90
N LEU A 51 -8.55 14.05 -40.10
CA LEU A 51 -9.26 14.73 -39.03
C LEU A 51 -9.83 13.76 -37.99
N GLN A 52 -10.35 12.61 -38.42
CA GLN A 52 -10.83 11.57 -37.52
C GLN A 52 -9.70 11.03 -36.64
N ASN A 53 -8.51 10.78 -37.21
CA ASN A 53 -7.34 10.34 -36.45
C ASN A 53 -6.91 11.39 -35.43
N ILE A 54 -6.88 12.67 -35.80
CA ILE A 54 -6.61 13.75 -34.84
C ILE A 54 -7.69 13.78 -33.74
N GLY A 55 -8.96 13.62 -34.10
CA GLY A 55 -10.06 13.56 -33.14
C GLY A 55 -9.89 12.42 -32.14
N GLN A 56 -9.52 11.23 -32.62
CA GLN A 56 -9.23 10.08 -31.77
C GLN A 56 -8.02 10.32 -30.87
N GLN A 57 -6.93 10.89 -31.39
CA GLN A 57 -5.75 11.25 -30.60
C GLN A 57 -6.10 12.29 -29.51
N SER A 58 -6.91 13.29 -29.85
CA SER A 58 -7.37 14.31 -28.91
C SER A 58 -8.19 13.71 -27.78
N GLU A 59 -9.15 12.82 -28.09
CA GLU A 59 -9.96 12.14 -27.07
C GLU A 59 -9.11 11.21 -26.21
N GLN A 60 -8.13 10.51 -26.79
CA GLN A 60 -7.20 9.67 -26.05
C GLN A 60 -6.33 10.51 -25.09
N LEU A 61 -5.84 11.68 -25.52
CA LEU A 61 -5.10 12.60 -24.66
C LEU A 61 -5.98 13.15 -23.53
N LYS A 62 -7.26 13.43 -23.80
CA LYS A 62 -8.23 13.83 -22.77
C LYS A 62 -8.41 12.73 -21.72
N GLN A 63 -8.61 11.49 -22.14
CA GLN A 63 -8.71 10.35 -21.23
C GLN A 63 -7.45 10.19 -20.37
N TYR A 64 -6.25 10.42 -20.94
CA TYR A 64 -5.00 10.42 -20.19
C TYR A 64 -4.94 11.55 -19.17
N SER A 65 -5.35 12.78 -19.55
CA SER A 65 -5.42 13.89 -18.61
C SER A 65 -6.35 13.59 -17.44
N ASP A 66 -7.55 13.06 -17.71
CA ASP A 66 -8.54 12.70 -16.69
C ASP A 66 -8.01 11.57 -15.78
N ALA A 67 -7.34 10.57 -16.37
CA ALA A 67 -6.68 9.50 -15.63
C ALA A 67 -5.56 10.02 -14.72
N ILE A 68 -4.72 10.96 -15.21
CA ILE A 68 -3.65 11.58 -14.41
C ILE A 68 -4.24 12.33 -13.21
N VAL A 69 -5.30 13.12 -13.42
CA VAL A 69 -5.98 13.84 -12.34
C VAL A 69 -6.53 12.87 -11.30
N LEU A 70 -7.19 11.79 -11.74
CA LEU A 70 -7.74 10.78 -10.84
C LEU A 70 -6.64 10.08 -10.03
N VAL A 71 -5.55 9.65 -10.67
CA VAL A 71 -4.43 8.98 -10.00
C VAL A 71 -3.76 9.92 -9.01
N ARG A 72 -3.51 11.18 -9.39
CA ARG A 72 -2.95 12.19 -8.47
C ARG A 72 -3.81 12.35 -7.23
N ASN A 73 -5.11 12.60 -7.38
CA ASN A 73 -6.00 12.80 -6.23
C ASN A 73 -6.02 11.57 -5.31
N ARG A 74 -6.00 10.36 -5.89
CA ARG A 74 -5.94 9.12 -5.11
C ARG A 74 -4.64 8.96 -4.34
N LEU A 75 -3.51 9.26 -4.97
CA LEU A 75 -2.20 9.19 -4.33
C LEU A 75 -2.03 10.28 -3.26
N GLU A 76 -2.55 11.49 -3.48
CA GLU A 76 -2.56 12.55 -2.48
C GLU A 76 -3.41 12.16 -1.25
N HIS A 77 -4.58 11.57 -1.46
CA HIS A 77 -5.39 11.05 -0.35
C HIS A 77 -4.71 9.86 0.34
N HIS A 78 -4.08 8.96 -0.42
CA HIS A 78 -3.32 7.83 0.12
C HIS A 78 -2.17 8.31 1.02
N GLU A 79 -1.42 9.32 0.59
CA GLU A 79 -0.34 9.94 1.36
C GLU A 79 -0.83 10.51 2.70
N VAL A 80 -1.98 11.18 2.70
CA VAL A 80 -2.60 11.69 3.94
C VAL A 80 -2.90 10.54 4.91
N LEU A 81 -3.42 9.42 4.42
CA LEU A 81 -3.69 8.25 5.26
C LEU A 81 -2.41 7.63 5.81
N VAL A 82 -1.36 7.49 4.99
CA VAL A 82 -0.06 6.96 5.41
C VAL A 82 0.58 7.89 6.46
N SER A 83 0.57 9.20 6.24
CA SER A 83 1.08 10.18 7.20
C SER A 83 0.33 10.13 8.54
N ASN A 84 -1.00 9.99 8.52
CA ASN A 84 -1.78 9.80 9.75
C ASN A 84 -1.43 8.48 10.45
N THR A 85 -1.11 7.43 9.68
CA THR A 85 -0.67 6.15 10.21
C THR A 85 0.66 6.26 10.95
N GLU A 86 1.63 6.96 10.36
CA GLU A 86 2.89 7.29 11.00
C GLU A 86 2.67 8.04 12.32
N GLY A 87 1.76 9.04 12.32
CA GLY A 87 1.38 9.76 13.53
C GLY A 87 0.86 8.86 14.65
N PHE A 88 0.00 7.88 14.33
CA PHE A 88 -0.47 6.92 15.33
C PHE A 88 0.64 6.00 15.85
N ALA A 89 1.56 5.56 14.99
CA ALA A 89 2.69 4.72 15.37
C ALA A 89 3.66 5.49 16.30
N ASP A 90 3.96 6.74 15.98
CA ASP A 90 4.81 7.61 16.80
C ASP A 90 4.18 7.93 18.16
N GLU A 91 2.87 8.19 18.18
CA GLU A 91 2.15 8.42 19.44
C GLU A 91 2.16 7.16 20.31
N ALA A 92 1.88 5.99 19.73
CA ALA A 92 1.95 4.71 20.43
C ALA A 92 3.36 4.47 20.98
N LYS A 93 4.40 4.72 20.19
CA LYS A 93 5.80 4.62 20.62
C LYS A 93 6.10 5.53 21.80
N ARG A 94 5.69 6.80 21.74
CA ARG A 94 5.87 7.76 22.84
C ARG A 94 5.16 7.28 24.10
N THR A 95 3.91 6.83 23.99
CA THR A 95 3.13 6.35 25.12
C THR A 95 3.77 5.10 25.74
N VAL A 96 4.31 4.17 24.94
CA VAL A 96 5.09 3.03 25.45
C VAL A 96 6.37 3.48 26.14
N MET A 97 7.12 4.43 25.58
CA MET A 97 8.33 4.98 26.22
C MET A 97 8.01 5.66 27.57
N GLU A 98 6.87 6.34 27.69
CA GLU A 98 6.40 6.89 28.97
C GLU A 98 6.08 5.78 29.98
N MET A 99 5.51 4.66 29.52
CA MET A 99 5.19 3.51 30.38
C MET A 99 6.42 2.77 30.91
N ILE A 100 7.57 2.86 30.23
CA ILE A 100 8.85 2.31 30.69
C ILE A 100 9.37 3.04 31.95
N ASN A 101 8.92 4.28 32.20
CA ASN A 101 9.34 5.02 33.38
C ASN A 101 8.88 4.31 34.68
N GLY A 102 9.84 3.81 35.46
CA GLY A 102 9.59 3.08 36.70
C GLY A 102 8.84 3.88 37.79
N ALA A 103 8.79 5.21 37.67
CA ALA A 103 8.03 6.06 38.60
C ALA A 103 6.52 6.07 38.34
N LEU A 104 6.04 5.51 37.22
CA LEU A 104 4.60 5.46 36.92
C LEU A 104 3.87 4.54 37.90
N SER A 105 2.70 4.97 38.39
CA SER A 105 1.87 4.12 39.24
C SER A 105 1.22 2.99 38.41
N PRO A 106 0.82 1.86 39.04
CA PRO A 106 0.04 0.84 38.37
C PRO A 106 -1.26 1.37 37.74
N GLU A 107 -1.95 2.30 38.41
CA GLU A 107 -3.18 2.92 37.93
C GLU A 107 -2.94 3.78 36.68
N ASP A 108 -1.85 4.56 36.66
CA ASP A 108 -1.45 5.35 35.48
C ASP A 108 -1.08 4.45 34.30
N ARG A 109 -0.40 3.32 34.56
CA ARG A 109 -0.11 2.31 33.52
C ARG A 109 -1.38 1.73 32.91
N LEU A 110 -2.42 1.49 33.72
CA LEU A 110 -3.73 1.05 33.23
C LEU A 110 -4.41 2.14 32.38
N ALA A 111 -4.26 3.41 32.72
CA ALA A 111 -4.77 4.51 31.89
C ALA A 111 -4.03 4.58 30.54
N LYS A 112 -2.70 4.49 30.54
CA LYS A 112 -1.90 4.46 29.30
C LYS A 112 -2.17 3.24 28.43
N LYS A 113 -2.44 2.07 29.03
CA LYS A 113 -2.91 0.89 28.28
C LYS A 113 -4.19 1.20 27.48
N ARG A 114 -5.17 1.89 28.08
CA ARG A 114 -6.41 2.27 27.38
C ARG A 114 -6.13 3.24 26.23
N GLU A 115 -5.22 4.19 26.42
CA GLU A 115 -4.78 5.11 25.37
C GLU A 115 -4.22 4.35 24.15
N ILE A 116 -3.33 3.38 24.37
CA ILE A 116 -2.79 2.53 23.30
C ILE A 116 -3.89 1.70 22.62
N GLN A 117 -4.85 1.18 23.38
CA GLN A 117 -5.99 0.44 22.82
C GLN A 117 -6.84 1.32 21.90
N GLU A 118 -7.09 2.57 22.29
CA GLU A 118 -7.82 3.52 21.43
C GLU A 118 -7.00 3.93 20.19
N LEU A 119 -5.68 4.13 20.32
CA LEU A 119 -4.81 4.35 19.16
C LEU A 119 -4.87 3.17 18.18
N SER A 120 -4.83 1.94 18.69
CA SER A 120 -4.97 0.73 17.89
C SER A 120 -6.34 0.62 17.20
N ASN A 121 -7.41 1.06 17.87
CA ASN A 121 -8.75 1.13 17.26
C ASN A 121 -8.77 2.16 16.13
N ASN A 122 -8.26 3.37 16.37
CA ASN A 122 -8.21 4.44 15.37
C ASN A 122 -7.38 4.05 14.16
N PHE A 123 -6.24 3.39 14.38
CA PHE A 123 -5.40 2.84 13.32
C PHE A 123 -6.20 1.83 12.47
N LEU A 124 -6.90 0.87 13.10
CA LEU A 124 -7.68 -0.13 12.36
C LEU A 124 -8.81 0.50 11.53
N HIS A 125 -9.43 1.58 12.02
CA HIS A 125 -10.42 2.34 11.26
C HIS A 125 -9.78 3.04 10.06
N LEU A 126 -8.58 3.62 10.24
CA LEU A 126 -7.82 4.23 9.15
C LEU A 126 -7.42 3.19 8.10
N ALA A 127 -6.92 2.02 8.50
CA ALA A 127 -6.56 0.93 7.61
C ALA A 127 -7.77 0.40 6.80
N ASN A 128 -8.99 0.66 7.27
CA ASN A 128 -10.25 0.39 6.59
C ASN A 128 -10.91 1.64 5.98
N SER A 129 -10.16 2.72 5.75
CA SER A 129 -10.67 3.93 5.12
C SER A 129 -11.09 3.69 3.66
N GLN A 130 -12.12 4.43 3.25
CA GLN A 130 -12.73 4.36 1.93
C GLN A 130 -12.50 5.64 1.14
N ASP A 131 -12.41 5.52 -0.18
CA ASP A 131 -12.44 6.66 -1.11
C ASP A 131 -13.88 7.22 -1.27
N GLU A 132 -14.02 8.31 -2.02
CA GLU A 132 -15.31 8.99 -2.25
C GLU A 132 -16.33 8.11 -3.00
N SER A 133 -15.87 7.02 -3.59
CA SER A 133 -16.69 6.02 -4.30
C SER A 133 -17.04 4.82 -3.41
N GLY A 134 -16.71 4.87 -2.12
CA GLY A 134 -16.92 3.79 -1.15
C GLY A 134 -16.05 2.56 -1.43
N ASN A 135 -14.84 2.76 -1.95
CA ASN A 135 -13.86 1.70 -2.13
C ASN A 135 -12.83 1.75 -1.02
N TYR A 136 -12.52 0.62 -0.39
CA TYR A 136 -11.43 0.50 0.57
C TYR A 136 -10.09 0.78 -0.11
N THR A 137 -9.30 1.67 0.50
CA THR A 137 -8.05 2.16 -0.08
C THR A 137 -6.97 1.08 -0.10
N PHE A 138 -6.83 0.33 1.00
CA PHE A 138 -5.77 -0.65 1.23
C PHE A 138 -6.16 -2.11 0.88
N ALA A 139 -7.26 -2.30 0.14
CA ALA A 139 -7.79 -3.64 -0.20
C ALA A 139 -7.22 -4.26 -1.48
N GLY A 140 -6.13 -3.71 -2.02
CA GLY A 140 -5.52 -4.19 -3.27
C GLY A 140 -6.48 -4.04 -4.46
N THR A 141 -6.75 -5.13 -5.18
CA THR A 141 -7.69 -5.16 -6.32
C THR A 141 -9.13 -5.51 -5.94
N LYS A 142 -9.43 -5.73 -4.64
CA LYS A 142 -10.78 -6.00 -4.11
C LYS A 142 -11.38 -4.80 -3.36
N PRO A 143 -11.62 -3.65 -4.02
CA PRO A 143 -11.99 -2.40 -3.35
C PRO A 143 -13.32 -2.43 -2.59
N LYS A 144 -14.20 -3.39 -2.88
CA LYS A 144 -15.51 -3.50 -2.21
C LYS A 144 -15.50 -4.41 -0.98
N ASN A 145 -14.39 -5.06 -0.70
CA ASN A 145 -14.23 -5.93 0.46
C ASN A 145 -13.41 -5.20 1.52
N GLN A 146 -13.89 -5.22 2.76
CA GLN A 146 -13.13 -4.67 3.89
C GLN A 146 -11.80 -5.43 4.01
N PRO A 147 -10.65 -4.74 4.06
CA PRO A 147 -9.36 -5.40 4.10
C PRO A 147 -8.99 -5.94 5.48
N PHE A 148 -9.28 -5.23 6.57
CA PHE A 148 -8.82 -5.62 7.91
C PHE A 148 -9.97 -5.98 8.84
N PHE A 149 -9.84 -7.13 9.51
CA PHE A 149 -10.79 -7.60 10.52
C PHE A 149 -10.06 -7.90 11.82
N ARG A 150 -10.67 -7.52 12.95
CA ARG A 150 -10.20 -7.91 14.29
C ARG A 150 -11.14 -8.95 14.86
N ASP A 151 -10.59 -10.07 15.32
CA ASP A 151 -11.37 -11.11 16.01
C ASP A 151 -11.61 -10.77 17.50
N ASN A 152 -12.33 -11.65 18.22
CA ASN A 152 -12.60 -11.46 19.65
C ASN A 152 -11.37 -11.61 20.55
N GLN A 153 -10.29 -12.21 20.04
CA GLN A 153 -9.02 -12.36 20.74
C GLN A 153 -8.10 -11.14 20.52
N GLY A 154 -8.46 -10.24 19.61
CA GLY A 154 -7.71 -9.04 19.26
C GLY A 154 -6.78 -9.21 18.06
N ASN A 155 -6.72 -10.40 17.44
CA ASN A 155 -5.88 -10.64 16.28
C ASN A 155 -6.46 -9.93 15.07
N VAL A 156 -5.59 -9.26 14.31
CA VAL A 156 -5.97 -8.57 13.08
C VAL A 156 -5.58 -9.44 11.88
N SER A 157 -6.53 -9.68 10.99
CA SER A 157 -6.32 -10.42 9.74
C SER A 157 -6.56 -9.53 8.52
N TYR A 158 -5.81 -9.79 7.46
CA TYR A 158 -5.96 -9.13 6.16
C TYR A 158 -6.71 -10.03 5.17
N GLN A 159 -7.74 -9.49 4.52
CA GLN A 159 -8.63 -10.18 3.56
C GLN A 159 -8.59 -9.54 2.16
N GLY A 160 -7.66 -8.62 1.92
CA GLY A 160 -7.44 -8.01 0.60
C GLY A 160 -6.62 -8.91 -0.34
N ASP A 161 -5.81 -8.30 -1.19
CA ASP A 161 -4.81 -8.97 -2.01
C ASP A 161 -3.58 -8.06 -2.18
N ASP A 162 -2.46 -8.65 -2.63
CA ASP A 162 -1.16 -7.97 -2.69
C ASP A 162 -0.94 -7.17 -3.99
N TYR A 163 -2.00 -7.02 -4.78
CA TYR A 163 -1.91 -6.41 -6.11
C TYR A 163 -2.30 -4.94 -6.07
N GLN A 164 -1.52 -4.13 -6.76
CA GLN A 164 -1.85 -2.73 -7.00
C GLN A 164 -2.80 -2.63 -8.20
N ARG A 165 -3.76 -1.73 -8.11
CA ARG A 165 -4.55 -1.31 -9.26
C ARG A 165 -3.74 -0.29 -10.05
N LYS A 166 -3.73 -0.44 -11.37
CA LYS A 166 -3.00 0.45 -12.29
C LYS A 166 -3.95 1.19 -13.19
N MET A 167 -3.57 2.40 -13.56
CA MET A 167 -4.30 3.25 -14.49
C MET A 167 -3.37 3.70 -15.61
N ARG A 168 -3.84 3.59 -16.86
CA ARG A 168 -3.08 4.03 -18.03
C ARG A 168 -3.15 5.55 -18.17
N VAL A 169 -2.00 6.20 -18.01
CA VAL A 169 -1.85 7.67 -18.05
C VAL A 169 -1.13 8.17 -19.30
N ALA A 170 -0.58 7.26 -20.12
CA ALA A 170 -0.09 7.55 -21.47
C ALA A 170 -0.14 6.29 -22.35
N SER A 171 0.19 6.41 -23.63
CA SER A 171 0.12 5.32 -24.62
C SER A 171 0.74 4.00 -24.15
N SER A 172 1.87 4.07 -23.45
CA SER A 172 2.62 2.91 -22.96
C SER A 172 3.07 3.07 -21.51
N PHE A 173 2.33 3.86 -20.73
CA PHE A 173 2.67 4.10 -19.33
C PHE A 173 1.43 3.94 -18.45
N GLU A 174 1.58 3.11 -17.44
CA GLU A 174 0.59 2.87 -16.39
C GLU A 174 1.17 3.25 -15.04
N MET A 175 0.34 3.81 -14.18
CA MET A 175 0.71 4.21 -12.84
C MET A 175 -0.13 3.45 -11.82
N ALA A 176 0.50 2.93 -10.77
CA ALA A 176 -0.19 2.37 -9.63
C ALA A 176 -0.96 3.49 -8.90
N MET A 177 -2.17 3.19 -8.44
CA MET A 177 -3.03 4.18 -7.77
C MET A 177 -3.39 3.80 -6.32
N ASN A 178 -2.78 2.74 -5.79
CA ASN A 178 -2.92 2.33 -4.39
C ASN A 178 -1.78 1.38 -4.01
N ASP A 179 -1.58 1.23 -2.71
CA ASP A 179 -0.77 0.16 -2.12
C ASP A 179 -1.64 -0.83 -1.34
N PRO A 180 -1.35 -2.14 -1.43
CA PRO A 180 -2.08 -3.14 -0.66
C PRO A 180 -1.68 -3.08 0.82
N GLY A 181 -2.67 -3.25 1.70
CA GLY A 181 -2.47 -3.20 3.14
C GLY A 181 -1.57 -4.31 3.70
N SER A 182 -1.44 -5.44 3.00
CA SER A 182 -0.48 -6.50 3.37
C SER A 182 0.94 -5.97 3.43
N LYS A 183 1.38 -5.28 2.37
CA LYS A 183 2.74 -4.71 2.28
C LYS A 183 2.98 -3.54 3.22
N LEU A 184 1.94 -2.75 3.49
CA LEU A 184 2.07 -1.57 4.37
C LEU A 184 1.99 -1.91 5.85
N PHE A 185 1.15 -2.88 6.25
CA PHE A 185 0.78 -3.08 7.65
C PHE A 185 1.03 -4.49 8.20
N MET A 186 1.26 -5.49 7.33
CA MET A 186 1.44 -6.89 7.78
C MET A 186 2.89 -7.38 7.62
N GLU A 187 3.56 -6.97 6.54
CA GLU A 187 4.97 -7.33 6.26
C GLU A 187 5.94 -6.41 7.00
N ILE A 188 5.93 -6.47 8.34
CA ILE A 188 6.83 -5.70 9.20
C ILE A 188 7.90 -6.63 9.77
N ASP A 189 9.17 -6.33 9.47
CA ASP A 189 10.31 -7.05 10.03
C ASP A 189 10.28 -7.02 11.56
N ASN A 190 10.42 -8.18 12.18
CA ASN A 190 10.53 -8.26 13.62
C ASN A 190 11.94 -7.80 14.05
N PRO A 191 12.07 -6.72 14.84
CA PRO A 191 13.37 -6.27 15.31
C PRO A 191 14.08 -7.33 16.18
N PHE A 192 13.32 -8.26 16.77
CA PHE A 192 13.86 -9.36 17.57
C PHE A 192 14.26 -10.58 16.73
N GLY A 193 14.08 -10.58 15.41
CA GLY A 193 14.42 -11.72 14.54
C GLY A 193 13.27 -12.73 14.39
N ASP A 194 13.56 -14.02 14.48
CA ASP A 194 12.63 -15.09 14.08
C ASP A 194 11.63 -15.47 15.20
N TYR A 195 11.76 -14.84 16.38
CA TYR A 195 11.05 -15.24 17.60
C TYR A 195 10.31 -14.07 18.26
N GLU A 196 9.23 -14.43 18.94
CA GLU A 196 8.52 -13.57 19.90
C GLU A 196 8.88 -13.98 21.34
N PRO A 197 9.41 -13.05 22.17
CA PRO A 197 9.79 -13.37 23.54
C PRO A 197 8.61 -13.28 24.51
N GLN A 198 8.41 -14.33 25.29
CA GLN A 198 7.56 -14.35 26.47
C GLN A 198 8.42 -14.40 27.73
N TYR A 199 8.24 -13.41 28.58
CA TYR A 199 9.09 -13.20 29.76
C TYR A 199 8.43 -13.72 31.04
N GLU A 200 9.19 -14.49 31.82
CA GLU A 200 8.89 -14.86 33.20
C GLU A 200 10.03 -14.32 34.08
N LEU A 201 9.91 -13.06 34.51
CA LEU A 201 10.96 -12.33 35.23
C LEU A 201 10.69 -12.29 36.73
N GLU A 202 11.78 -12.37 37.50
CA GLU A 202 11.77 -12.08 38.93
C GLU A 202 11.70 -10.56 39.19
N PRO A 203 11.22 -10.12 40.38
CA PRO A 203 11.17 -8.71 40.73
C PRO A 203 12.54 -8.03 40.61
N ALA A 204 12.56 -6.84 39.99
CA ALA A 204 13.75 -6.03 39.71
C ALA A 204 14.69 -6.54 38.60
N SER A 205 14.35 -7.62 37.89
CA SER A 205 15.04 -7.97 36.64
C SER A 205 14.77 -6.92 35.55
N GLU A 206 15.83 -6.58 34.81
CA GLU A 206 15.78 -5.71 33.63
C GLU A 206 16.10 -6.48 32.35
N LEU A 207 15.97 -7.81 32.38
CA LEU A 207 16.25 -8.71 31.28
C LEU A 207 15.41 -8.37 30.04
N LEU A 208 16.08 -8.13 28.91
CA LEU A 208 15.46 -7.85 27.63
C LEU A 208 16.14 -8.64 26.52
N LEU A 209 15.34 -9.25 25.64
CA LEU A 209 15.83 -9.78 24.38
C LEU A 209 16.29 -8.62 23.48
N GLU A 210 17.49 -8.72 22.94
CA GLU A 210 17.97 -7.83 21.89
C GLU A 210 17.68 -8.41 20.51
N ARG A 211 18.03 -9.68 20.29
CA ARG A 211 17.76 -10.38 19.02
C ARG A 211 17.85 -11.90 19.21
N ALA A 212 16.98 -12.65 18.56
CA ALA A 212 17.01 -14.10 18.45
C ALA A 212 16.82 -14.51 16.98
N THR A 213 17.81 -15.19 16.41
CA THR A 213 17.75 -15.69 15.02
C THR A 213 18.11 -17.16 14.98
N ASN A 214 17.46 -17.94 14.12
CA ASN A 214 17.72 -19.36 13.96
C ASN A 214 17.92 -19.72 12.49
N SER A 215 19.17 -20.02 12.14
CA SER A 215 19.56 -20.45 10.79
C SER A 215 19.20 -21.90 10.45
N ALA A 216 18.74 -22.69 11.43
CA ALA A 216 18.32 -24.08 11.21
C ALA A 216 16.87 -24.22 10.70
N GLU A 217 16.06 -23.15 10.75
CA GLU A 217 14.65 -23.12 10.31
C GLU A 217 13.79 -24.29 10.83
N ASP A 218 14.05 -24.75 12.06
CA ASP A 218 13.40 -25.93 12.63
C ASP A 218 11.99 -25.67 13.20
N GLY A 219 11.61 -24.41 13.38
CA GLY A 219 10.33 -24.01 13.97
C GLY A 219 10.18 -24.45 15.43
N SER A 220 11.29 -24.73 16.13
CA SER A 220 11.27 -25.14 17.54
C SER A 220 11.10 -23.96 18.49
N THR A 221 10.46 -24.21 19.63
CA THR A 221 10.36 -23.25 20.74
C THR A 221 11.57 -23.41 21.65
N TYR A 222 12.19 -22.29 22.04
CA TYR A 222 13.35 -22.28 22.90
C TYR A 222 13.04 -21.60 24.23
N LYS A 223 13.39 -22.24 25.37
CA LYS A 223 13.28 -21.62 26.69
C LYS A 223 14.68 -21.47 27.29
N VAL A 224 15.03 -20.24 27.67
CA VAL A 224 16.27 -19.92 28.36
C VAL A 224 15.94 -19.62 29.81
N THR A 225 16.56 -20.34 30.74
CA THR A 225 16.43 -20.09 32.19
C THR A 225 17.78 -19.74 32.78
N PHE A 226 17.85 -18.63 33.51
CA PHE A 226 19.09 -18.16 34.14
C PHE A 226 19.25 -18.66 35.56
N VAL A 227 20.43 -19.18 35.86
CA VAL A 227 20.80 -19.71 37.18
C VAL A 227 22.06 -19.03 37.70
N ASP A 228 22.09 -18.76 39.01
CA ASP A 228 23.26 -18.20 39.69
C ASP A 228 24.21 -19.34 40.09
N MET A 229 25.49 -19.21 39.72
CA MET A 229 26.54 -20.18 40.03
C MET A 229 27.19 -19.99 41.41
N GLN A 230 26.75 -19.02 42.21
CA GLN A 230 27.34 -18.65 43.52
C GLN A 230 28.80 -18.17 43.43
N THR A 231 29.31 -17.97 42.22
CA THR A 231 30.65 -17.45 41.90
C THR A 231 30.63 -15.99 41.47
N GLY A 232 29.45 -15.37 41.39
CA GLY A 232 29.24 -14.00 40.89
C GLY A 232 28.94 -13.93 39.39
N ASN A 233 28.95 -15.06 38.68
CA ASN A 233 28.55 -15.19 37.28
C ASN A 233 27.22 -15.95 37.15
N TYR A 234 26.50 -15.70 36.07
CA TYR A 234 25.30 -16.44 35.69
C TYR A 234 25.62 -17.55 34.70
N ALA A 235 24.88 -18.64 34.78
CA ALA A 235 24.80 -19.66 33.76
C ALA A 235 23.38 -19.70 33.20
N TYR A 236 23.22 -20.29 32.02
CA TYR A 236 21.92 -20.49 31.39
C TYR A 236 21.65 -21.97 31.16
N GLN A 237 20.39 -22.36 31.24
CA GLN A 237 19.87 -23.62 30.76
C GLN A 237 18.99 -23.34 29.54
N LEU A 238 19.36 -23.92 28.40
CA LEU A 238 18.61 -23.84 27.15
C LEU A 238 17.80 -25.13 26.97
N GLU A 239 16.51 -24.96 26.80
CA GLU A 239 15.57 -26.02 26.44
C GLU A 239 15.07 -25.81 25.01
N LYS A 240 14.99 -26.90 24.25
CA LYS A 240 14.37 -26.96 22.92
C LYS A 240 13.16 -27.88 23.02
N ASP A 241 11.98 -27.37 22.74
CA ASP A 241 10.71 -28.11 22.82
C ASP A 241 10.52 -28.86 24.16
N GLY A 242 11.00 -28.26 25.25
CA GLY A 242 10.94 -28.79 26.61
C GLY A 242 12.03 -29.79 27.01
N ALA A 243 12.99 -30.10 26.12
CA ALA A 243 14.15 -30.91 26.44
C ALA A 243 15.39 -30.02 26.64
N VAL A 244 16.15 -30.25 27.70
CA VAL A 244 17.41 -29.53 27.94
C VAL A 244 18.44 -29.93 26.89
N VAL A 245 18.94 -28.95 26.15
CA VAL A 245 19.90 -29.14 25.05
C VAL A 245 21.27 -28.54 25.33
N ALA A 246 21.34 -27.49 26.16
CA ALA A 246 22.60 -26.89 26.59
C ALA A 246 22.49 -26.31 28.00
N ALA A 247 23.61 -26.33 28.71
CA ALA A 247 23.76 -25.68 30.01
C ALA A 247 25.20 -25.18 30.16
N GLU A 248 25.41 -23.87 30.05
CA GLU A 248 26.74 -23.26 29.99
C GLU A 248 26.78 -21.94 30.75
N ASP A 249 27.99 -21.43 31.00
CA ASP A 249 28.20 -20.10 31.57
C ASP A 249 27.69 -19.03 30.59
N PHE A 250 27.01 -18.02 31.09
CA PHE A 250 26.49 -16.94 30.27
C PHE A 250 27.51 -15.81 30.13
N ASP A 251 27.95 -15.55 28.90
CA ASP A 251 28.73 -14.36 28.54
C ASP A 251 27.84 -13.36 27.77
N PRO A 252 27.57 -12.17 28.34
CA PRO A 252 26.75 -11.14 27.68
C PRO A 252 27.30 -10.65 26.33
N SER A 253 28.61 -10.81 26.07
CA SER A 253 29.25 -10.34 24.83
C SER A 253 29.07 -11.29 23.65
N THR A 254 28.97 -12.59 23.91
CA THR A 254 28.72 -13.62 22.90
C THR A 254 27.24 -13.97 22.80
N GLY A 255 26.47 -13.77 23.87
CA GLY A 255 25.11 -14.27 23.98
C GLY A 255 25.06 -15.80 24.05
N ILE A 256 23.92 -16.37 23.70
CA ILE A 256 23.69 -17.83 23.65
C ILE A 256 23.74 -18.30 22.21
N VAL A 257 24.57 -19.30 21.93
CA VAL A 257 24.74 -19.87 20.59
C VAL A 257 24.56 -21.39 20.66
N TYR A 258 23.61 -21.91 19.88
CA TYR A 258 23.33 -23.35 19.85
C TYR A 258 22.86 -23.79 18.46
N GLU A 259 23.59 -24.69 17.79
CA GLU A 259 23.19 -25.31 16.50
C GLU A 259 22.59 -24.35 15.44
N GLY A 260 23.08 -23.10 15.36
CA GLY A 260 22.60 -22.10 14.41
C GLY A 260 21.57 -21.10 14.97
N LEU A 261 21.10 -21.31 16.20
CA LEU A 261 20.41 -20.33 17.03
C LEU A 261 21.42 -19.35 17.64
N ASN A 262 21.11 -18.06 17.56
CA ASN A 262 21.87 -16.99 18.22
C ASN A 262 20.89 -16.09 18.97
N ILE A 263 21.06 -15.99 20.28
CA ILE A 263 20.24 -15.17 21.16
C ILE A 263 21.14 -14.14 21.85
N GLN A 264 20.83 -12.87 21.65
CA GLN A 264 21.46 -11.73 22.30
C GLN A 264 20.49 -11.09 23.27
N ILE A 265 20.97 -10.77 24.46
CA ILE A 265 20.19 -10.30 25.59
C ILE A 265 20.92 -9.14 26.23
N LYS A 266 20.17 -8.17 26.75
CA LYS A 266 20.68 -7.02 27.49
C LYS A 266 19.95 -6.83 28.81
N GLY A 267 20.51 -5.98 29.67
CA GLY A 267 19.93 -5.65 30.97
C GLY A 267 20.47 -6.50 32.10
N GLN A 268 19.96 -6.26 33.32
CA GLN A 268 20.35 -7.00 34.50
C GLN A 268 19.57 -8.30 34.62
N ILE A 269 20.31 -9.41 34.70
CA ILE A 269 19.78 -10.76 34.89
C ILE A 269 19.67 -11.04 36.37
N THR A 270 18.56 -11.66 36.78
CA THR A 270 18.34 -12.19 38.12
C THR A 270 18.20 -13.71 38.07
N LYS A 271 18.62 -14.40 39.13
CA LYS A 271 18.43 -15.85 39.25
C LYS A 271 16.95 -16.20 39.14
N GLY A 272 16.62 -17.15 38.27
CA GLY A 272 15.26 -17.62 38.07
C GLY A 272 14.53 -16.95 36.91
N ASP A 273 15.09 -15.89 36.33
CA ASP A 273 14.53 -15.29 35.13
C ASP A 273 14.49 -16.32 34.00
N SER A 274 13.39 -16.36 33.26
CA SER A 274 13.31 -17.14 32.04
C SER A 274 12.64 -16.39 30.89
N ILE A 275 13.10 -16.70 29.68
CA ILE A 275 12.53 -16.20 28.43
C ILE A 275 12.16 -17.42 27.59
N THR A 276 10.90 -17.49 27.19
CA THR A 276 10.44 -18.44 26.18
C THR A 276 10.39 -17.72 24.83
N LEU A 277 10.98 -18.30 23.80
CA LEU A 277 11.05 -17.78 22.45
C LEU A 277 10.17 -18.65 21.57
N GLU A 278 9.02 -18.12 21.18
CA GLU A 278 8.09 -18.80 20.28
C GLU A 278 8.36 -18.36 18.83
N PRO A 279 8.44 -19.31 17.87
CA PRO A 279 8.67 -18.99 16.48
C PRO A 279 7.47 -18.22 15.91
N ARG A 280 7.74 -17.23 15.06
CA ARG A 280 6.73 -16.38 14.43
C ARG A 280 6.41 -16.79 12.99
#